data_AF-A0A4S2V5M4-F1
#
_entry.id   AF-A0A4S2V5M4-F1
#
_cell.length_a   1.000
_cell.length_b   1.000
_cell.length_c   1.000
_cell.angle_alpha   90.00
_cell.angle_beta   90.00
_cell.angle_gamma   90.00
#
_symmetry.space_group_name_H-M   'P 1'
#
loop_
_entity.id
_entity.type
_entity.pdbx_description
1 polymer ?
#
loop_
_entity_poly.entity_id
_entity_poly.type
_entity_poly.pdbx_seq_one_letter_code
_entity_poly.pdbx_strand_id
1 'polypeptide(L)'
;MEACTEVLNQAADAVTAHFGAAPERSVTSDAAVVTGPPMLHRIWRTDTQAVIVGPHADNGPYGYLTHLQLSASPLSLARELPPEGDTAALERWIEAHVDW
;
A
#
# COMPACT_ATOMS: atom_id res chain seq x y z
N MET A 1 -9.59 -14.94 -1.86
CA MET A 1 -9.74 -13.47 -1.71
C MET A 1 -10.06 -13.10 -0.27
N GLU A 2 -11.11 -13.65 0.34
CA GLU A 2 -11.51 -13.33 1.72
C GLU A 2 -10.36 -13.45 2.74
N ALA A 3 -9.64 -14.58 2.77
CA ALA A 3 -8.48 -14.76 3.65
C ALA A 3 -7.36 -13.73 3.41
N CYS A 4 -7.13 -13.29 2.16
CA CYS A 4 -6.12 -12.28 1.86
C CYS A 4 -6.54 -10.91 2.38
N THR A 5 -7.83 -10.57 2.25
CA THR A 5 -8.42 -9.36 2.82
C THR A 5 -8.34 -9.36 4.36
N GLU A 6 -8.59 -10.50 4.99
CA GLU A 6 -8.45 -10.66 6.44
C GLU A 6 -7.01 -10.40 6.91
N VAL A 7 -6.02 -10.99 6.24
CA VAL A 7 -4.60 -10.76 6.58
C VAL A 7 -4.20 -9.30 6.34
N LEU A 8 -4.66 -8.67 5.25
CA LEU A 8 -4.45 -7.24 5.01
C LEU A 8 -5.04 -6.38 6.13
N ASN A 9 -6.23 -6.72 6.60
CA ASN A 9 -6.88 -6.01 7.72
C ASN A 9 -6.07 -6.17 9.01
N GLN A 10 -5.64 -7.39 9.33
CA GLN A 10 -4.81 -7.64 10.52
C GLN A 10 -3.48 -6.89 10.46
N ALA A 11 -2.80 -6.89 9.30
CA ALA A 11 -1.57 -6.15 9.11
C ALA A 11 -1.79 -4.64 9.29
N ALA A 12 -2.89 -4.11 8.75
CA ALA A 12 -3.24 -2.72 8.88
C ALA A 12 -3.62 -2.29 10.30
N ASP A 13 -4.29 -3.17 11.04
CA ASP A 13 -4.61 -2.94 12.45
C ASP A 13 -3.33 -2.89 13.28
N ALA A 14 -2.35 -3.75 12.99
CA ALA A 14 -1.04 -3.72 13.63
C ALA A 14 -0.28 -2.40 13.35
N VAL A 15 -0.31 -1.91 12.10
CA VAL A 15 0.31 -0.63 11.73
C VAL A 15 -0.41 0.55 12.39
N THR A 16 -1.74 0.54 12.40
CA THR A 16 -2.56 1.55 13.07
C THR A 16 -2.28 1.59 14.57
N ALA A 17 -2.15 0.43 15.22
CA ALA A 17 -1.79 0.35 16.63
C ALA A 17 -0.37 0.87 16.90
N HIS A 18 0.57 0.63 15.98
CA HIS A 18 1.95 1.14 16.10
C HIS A 18 2.04 2.66 15.97
N PHE A 19 1.32 3.25 15.00
CA PHE A 19 1.31 4.71 14.79
C PHE A 19 0.33 5.46 15.69
N GLY A 20 -0.64 4.77 16.30
CA GLY A 20 -1.70 5.39 17.09
C GLY A 20 -2.71 6.19 16.25
N ALA A 21 -2.70 6.03 14.92
CA ALA A 21 -3.57 6.75 13.99
C ALA A 21 -4.03 5.83 12.85
N ALA A 22 -5.28 6.03 12.42
CA ALA A 22 -5.85 5.33 11.28
C ALA A 22 -5.12 5.69 9.97
N PRO A 23 -5.26 4.87 8.90
CA PRO A 23 -4.71 5.22 7.60
C PRO A 23 -5.26 6.57 7.13
N GLU A 24 -4.38 7.41 6.58
CA GLU A 24 -4.75 8.68 5.97
C GLU A 24 -5.51 8.47 4.65
N ARG A 25 -5.14 7.41 3.91
CA ARG A 25 -5.84 6.97 2.69
C ARG A 25 -6.02 5.48 2.67
N SER A 26 -7.12 5.05 2.05
CA SER A 26 -7.41 3.66 1.74
C SER A 26 -7.98 3.60 0.33
N VAL A 27 -7.45 2.73 -0.51
CA VAL A 27 -7.89 2.58 -1.91
C VAL A 27 -7.77 1.12 -2.34
N THR A 28 -8.80 0.60 -3.02
CA THR A 28 -8.72 -0.71 -3.67
C THR A 28 -8.18 -0.48 -5.07
N SER A 29 -7.00 -1.01 -5.37
CA SER A 29 -6.36 -0.87 -6.69
C SER A 29 -5.48 -2.08 -6.99
N ASP A 30 -5.15 -2.25 -8.27
CA ASP A 30 -4.18 -3.23 -8.77
C ASP A 30 -2.82 -2.60 -9.12
N ALA A 31 -2.59 -1.35 -8.72
CA ALA A 31 -1.41 -0.55 -9.06
C ALA A 31 -0.07 -1.27 -8.79
N ALA A 32 0.02 -2.08 -7.73
CA ALA A 32 1.24 -2.80 -7.35
C ALA A 32 1.25 -4.29 -7.76
N VAL A 33 0.30 -4.75 -8.58
CA VAL A 33 0.23 -6.16 -9.02
C VAL A 33 0.21 -6.28 -10.54
N VAL A 34 0.89 -7.30 -11.08
CA VAL A 34 0.90 -7.57 -12.53
C VAL A 34 -0.29 -8.44 -12.95
N THR A 35 -0.68 -9.39 -12.10
CA THR A 35 -1.84 -10.26 -12.31
C THR A 35 -2.58 -10.48 -10.98
N GLY A 36 -3.89 -10.27 -10.95
CA GLY A 36 -4.70 -10.48 -9.76
C GLY A 36 -5.84 -9.47 -9.66
N PRO A 37 -6.83 -9.68 -8.76
CA PRO A 37 -7.86 -8.69 -8.52
C PRO A 37 -7.26 -7.47 -7.78
N PRO A 38 -7.84 -6.27 -7.96
CA PRO A 38 -7.54 -5.12 -7.12
C PRO A 38 -7.72 -5.45 -5.63
N MET A 39 -6.80 -5.00 -4.80
CA MET A 39 -6.85 -5.19 -3.34
C MET A 39 -6.59 -3.88 -2.60
N LEU A 40 -6.90 -3.88 -1.31
CA LEU A 40 -6.82 -2.69 -0.49
C LEU A 40 -5.38 -2.30 -0.19
N HIS A 41 -5.01 -1.09 -0.58
CA HIS A 41 -3.84 -0.37 -0.10
C HIS A 41 -4.26 0.56 1.04
N ARG A 42 -3.44 0.63 2.08
CA ARG A 42 -3.59 1.57 3.19
C ARG A 42 -2.32 2.36 3.36
N ILE A 43 -2.49 3.67 3.50
CA ILE A 43 -1.38 4.61 3.51
C ILE A 43 -1.41 5.40 4.80
N TRP A 44 -0.29 5.42 5.49
CA TRP A 44 -0.03 6.29 6.63
C TRP A 44 1.11 7.23 6.27
N ARG A 45 1.05 8.45 6.79
CA ARG A 45 2.21 9.34 6.83
C ARG A 45 2.46 9.69 8.28
N THR A 46 3.72 9.56 8.68
CA THR A 46 4.25 10.05 9.95
C THR A 46 5.04 11.33 9.69
N ASP A 47 5.68 11.89 10.71
CA ASP A 47 6.57 13.04 10.52
C ASP A 47 7.80 12.73 9.64
N THR A 48 8.17 11.45 9.50
CA THR A 48 9.43 11.03 8.85
C THR A 48 9.26 10.01 7.74
N GLN A 49 8.13 9.31 7.67
CA GLN A 49 7.92 8.22 6.71
C GLN A 49 6.53 8.27 6.08
N ALA A 50 6.45 7.77 4.85
CA ALA A 50 5.20 7.32 4.25
C ALA A 50 5.21 5.79 4.19
N VAL A 51 4.13 5.18 4.68
CA VAL A 51 4.03 3.73 4.84
C VAL A 51 2.83 3.21 4.07
N ILE A 52 3.03 2.14 3.31
CA ILE A 52 2.01 1.48 2.49
C ILE A 52 1.89 0.03 2.93
N VAL A 53 0.69 -0.40 3.30
CA VAL A 53 0.32 -1.82 3.40
C VAL A 53 -0.57 -2.15 2.22
N GLY A 54 -0.19 -3.13 1.41
CA GLY A 54 -0.96 -3.51 0.23
C GLY A 54 -0.44 -4.76 -0.47
N PRO A 55 -1.09 -5.18 -1.57
CA PRO A 55 -0.55 -6.22 -2.43
C PRO A 55 0.72 -5.71 -3.14
N HIS A 56 1.62 -6.62 -3.51
CA HIS A 56 2.81 -6.33 -4.30
C HIS A 56 3.17 -7.53 -5.18
N ALA A 57 3.68 -7.28 -6.38
CA ALA A 57 4.12 -8.31 -7.30
C ALA A 57 5.52 -8.82 -6.94
N ASP A 58 5.63 -10.13 -6.71
CA ASP A 58 6.93 -10.80 -6.76
C ASP A 58 7.29 -11.00 -8.24
N ASN A 59 8.25 -10.20 -8.72
CA ASN A 59 8.80 -10.30 -10.07
C ASN A 59 9.83 -11.44 -10.22
N GLY A 60 9.72 -12.47 -9.38
CA GLY A 60 10.61 -13.64 -9.37
C GLY A 60 10.48 -14.54 -10.61
N PRO A 61 11.44 -15.48 -10.78
CA PRO A 61 11.54 -16.33 -11.97
C PRO A 61 10.42 -17.38 -12.11
N TYR A 62 9.52 -17.50 -11.13
CA TYR A 62 8.46 -18.50 -11.08
C TYR A 62 7.06 -17.94 -11.38
N GLY A 63 6.99 -16.71 -11.92
CA GLY A 63 5.75 -16.05 -12.33
C GLY A 63 5.26 -15.00 -11.33
N TYR A 64 4.24 -14.26 -11.73
CA TYR A 64 3.68 -13.12 -10.99
C TYR A 64 2.87 -13.59 -9.78
N LEU A 65 3.54 -13.81 -8.65
CA LEU A 65 2.85 -14.03 -7.38
C LEU A 65 2.48 -12.69 -6.75
N THR A 66 1.28 -12.60 -6.17
CA THR A 66 0.88 -11.46 -5.34
C THR A 66 1.23 -11.76 -3.89
N HIS A 67 2.06 -10.91 -3.29
CA HIS A 67 2.38 -10.94 -1.87
C HIS A 67 1.73 -9.76 -1.16
N LEU A 68 1.65 -9.83 0.17
CA LEU A 68 1.30 -8.68 1.00
C LEU A 68 2.60 -8.04 1.49
N GLN A 69 2.71 -6.73 1.29
CA GLN A 69 3.91 -5.98 1.62
C GLN A 69 3.60 -4.80 2.54
N LEU A 70 4.54 -4.52 3.43
CA LEU A 70 4.65 -3.29 4.19
C LEU A 70 5.88 -2.55 3.63
N SER A 71 5.64 -1.42 2.96
CA SER A 71 6.70 -0.60 2.35
C SER A 71 6.80 0.71 3.12
N ALA A 72 8.02 1.21 3.34
CA ALA A 72 8.23 2.43 4.11
C ALA A 72 9.28 3.31 3.43
N SER A 73 8.83 4.41 2.83
CA SER A 73 9.71 5.39 2.19
C SER A 73 9.91 6.61 3.10
N PRO A 74 11.08 7.28 3.05
CA PRO A 74 11.26 8.56 3.72
C PRO A 74 10.23 9.60 3.26
N LEU A 75 9.58 10.31 4.18
CA LEU A 75 8.54 11.30 3.85
C LEU A 75 9.07 12.40 2.91
N SER A 76 10.38 12.70 2.94
CA SER A 76 10.98 13.67 2.02
C SER A 76 10.79 13.32 0.53
N LEU A 77 10.61 12.04 0.20
CA LEU A 77 10.36 11.54 -1.15
C LEU A 77 8.86 11.38 -1.45
N ALA A 78 8.05 11.25 -0.40
CA ALA A 78 6.63 10.93 -0.44
C ALA A 78 5.77 12.01 0.24
N ARG A 79 6.17 13.29 0.08
CA ARG A 79 5.71 14.40 0.94
C ARG A 79 4.22 14.69 0.86
N GLU A 80 3.62 14.57 -0.31
CA GLU A 80 2.23 14.94 -0.54
C GLU A 80 1.48 13.76 -1.14
N LEU A 81 0.27 13.54 -0.62
CA LEU A 81 -0.67 12.64 -1.25
C LEU A 81 -1.44 13.40 -2.34
N PRO A 82 -1.77 12.73 -3.45
CA PRO A 82 -2.66 13.31 -4.44
C PRO A 82 -4.01 13.74 -3.84
N PRO A 83 -4.71 14.70 -4.48
CA PRO A 83 -6.02 15.15 -4.03
C PRO A 83 -7.01 14.00 -3.87
N GLU A 84 -7.93 14.14 -2.91
CA GLU A 84 -9.02 13.17 -2.75
C GLU A 84 -9.88 13.14 -4.03
N GLY A 85 -10.21 11.92 -4.49
CA GLY A 85 -10.97 11.68 -5.71
C GLY A 85 -10.12 11.47 -6.96
N ASP A 86 -8.82 11.79 -6.95
CA ASP A 86 -7.90 11.45 -8.05
C ASP A 86 -7.24 10.07 -7.80
N THR A 87 -8.05 9.02 -7.97
CA THR A 87 -7.61 7.63 -7.77
C THR A 87 -6.41 7.27 -8.65
N ALA A 88 -6.40 7.71 -9.92
CA ALA A 88 -5.33 7.40 -10.84
C ALA A 88 -3.99 8.04 -10.42
N ALA A 89 -4.02 9.27 -9.87
CA ALA A 89 -2.82 9.86 -9.29
C ALA A 89 -2.36 9.12 -8.03
N LEU A 90 -3.29 8.65 -7.19
CA LEU A 90 -2.95 7.86 -6.01
C LEU A 90 -2.34 6.50 -6.37
N GLU A 91 -2.82 5.84 -7.41
CA GLU A 91 -2.26 4.59 -7.93
C GLU A 91 -0.81 4.78 -8.40
N ARG A 92 -0.55 5.82 -9.22
CA ARG A 92 0.83 6.17 -9.63
C ARG A 92 1.73 6.50 -8.45
N TRP A 93 1.17 7.13 -7.41
CA TRP A 93 1.92 7.41 -6.18
C TRP A 93 2.26 6.11 -5.44
N ILE A 94 1.35 5.13 -5.36
CA ILE A 94 1.61 3.82 -4.75
C ILE A 94 2.72 3.09 -5.51
N GLU A 95 2.62 3.02 -6.84
CA GLU A 95 3.65 2.41 -7.71
C GLU A 95 5.05 2.97 -7.44
N ALA A 96 5.16 4.30 -7.28
CA ALA A 96 6.44 4.95 -7.06
C ALA A 96 7.08 4.67 -5.68
N HIS A 97 6.30 4.19 -4.70
CA HIS A 97 6.75 4.07 -3.30
C HIS A 97 6.62 2.66 -2.71
N VAL A 98 6.07 1.71 -3.46
CA VAL A 98 5.92 0.33 -2.98
C VAL A 98 7.25 -0.44 -3.03
N ASP A 99 8.22 -0.10 -3.87
CA ASP A 99 9.50 -0.83 -4.00
C ASP A 99 10.64 -0.35 -3.06
N TRP A 100 10.33 0.47 -2.05
CA TRP A 100 11.31 1.06 -1.12
C TRP A 100 11.60 0.17 0.09
#